data_AF-A0A5S3NC39-F1
#
_entry.id   AF-A0A5S3NC39-F1
#
_cell.length_a   1.000
_cell.length_b   1.000
_cell.length_c   1.000
_cell.angle_alpha   90.00
_cell.angle_beta   90.00
_cell.angle_gamma   90.00
#
_symmetry.space_group_name_H-M   'P 1'
#
loop_
_entity.id
_entity.type
_entity.pdbx_description
1 polymer ?
#
loop_
_entity_poly.entity_id
_entity_poly.type
_entity_poly.pdbx_seq_one_letter_code
_entity_poly.pdbx_strand_id
1 'polypeptide(L)'
;MKSLKITLLFFLLSVAAVAQSGMVFQGIARDNNSAAITDKLMTFTFRITKSDGTDLYKETQQIRTDNFGVYSHIIGTGNAVTNTFASVNFDEPNLKAIISVNNDGVDTQIYDQPFYYTAYAKYAQNGVPIGTVVAFMGDENKIPDGWMIADGRDITGAQYVNLRNTLGGVNNVPNLRGEYLKGAGTSIDPALITSINVRQRQIQNVGTHNHGVNINGATNNDGVHRHQIKHWRNHTPSGTDATGWETEFGGQSEGNTAFWDNTDVSAHGTNLGHKWASQAHSAHQHGFTVNGTTGQRQNQAWADNSNIENRPDSVGVYWIIRFK
;
A
#
# COMPACT_ATOMS: atom_id res chain seq x y z
N MET A 1 -43.81 -31.60 -8.79
CA MET A 1 -42.61 -31.27 -7.97
C MET A 1 -41.43 -32.25 -8.12
N LYS A 2 -41.62 -33.58 -8.32
CA LYS A 2 -40.47 -34.51 -8.46
C LYS A 2 -39.66 -34.31 -9.75
N SER A 3 -40.33 -34.05 -10.88
CA SER A 3 -39.69 -33.77 -12.19
C SER A 3 -38.73 -32.58 -12.16
N LEU A 4 -39.17 -31.44 -11.60
CA LEU A 4 -38.39 -30.21 -11.55
C LEU A 4 -37.03 -30.38 -10.82
N LYS A 5 -36.98 -31.24 -9.79
CA LYS A 5 -35.73 -31.54 -9.06
C LYS A 5 -34.74 -32.35 -9.90
N ILE A 6 -35.24 -33.24 -10.77
CA ILE A 6 -34.39 -34.06 -11.67
C ILE A 6 -33.83 -33.18 -12.79
N THR A 7 -34.64 -32.29 -13.37
CA THR A 7 -34.19 -31.31 -14.37
C THR A 7 -33.13 -30.37 -13.80
N LEU A 8 -33.31 -29.88 -12.57
CA LEU A 8 -32.32 -29.02 -11.90
C LEU A 8 -31.01 -29.77 -11.60
N LEU A 9 -31.09 -31.05 -11.23
CA LEU A 9 -29.91 -31.89 -10.98
C LEU A 9 -29.09 -32.15 -12.26
N PHE A 10 -29.75 -32.35 -13.41
CA PHE A 10 -29.08 -32.45 -14.71
C PHE A 10 -28.43 -31.13 -15.14
N PHE A 11 -29.09 -29.99 -14.90
CA PHE A 11 -28.56 -28.66 -15.24
C PHE A 11 -27.34 -28.27 -14.38
N LEU A 12 -27.27 -28.76 -13.14
CA LEU A 12 -26.12 -28.56 -12.24
C LEU A 12 -24.89 -29.41 -12.62
N LEU A 13 -25.07 -30.53 -13.34
CA LEU A 13 -23.94 -31.33 -13.85
C LEU A 13 -23.33 -30.79 -15.15
N SER A 14 -24.06 -29.96 -15.91
CA SER A 14 -23.62 -29.48 -17.24
C SER A 14 -22.64 -28.30 -17.24
N VAL A 15 -22.19 -27.81 -16.06
CA VAL A 15 -21.30 -26.63 -15.95
C VAL A 15 -19.84 -27.00 -15.61
N ALA A 16 -19.46 -28.27 -15.78
CA ALA A 16 -18.06 -28.67 -15.85
C ALA A 16 -17.47 -28.29 -17.23
N ALA A 17 -17.41 -26.99 -17.51
CA ALA A 17 -16.69 -26.43 -18.64
C ALA A 17 -15.18 -26.58 -18.41
N VAL A 18 -14.67 -27.80 -18.62
CA VAL A 18 -13.24 -28.05 -18.68
C VAL A 18 -12.68 -27.24 -19.84
N ALA A 19 -11.79 -26.28 -19.53
CA ALA A 19 -11.03 -25.61 -20.57
C ALA A 19 -10.17 -26.69 -21.25
N GLN A 20 -10.55 -27.09 -22.47
CA GLN A 20 -9.77 -28.01 -23.30
C GLN A 20 -8.44 -27.35 -23.65
N SER A 21 -7.48 -27.49 -22.74
CA SER A 21 -6.09 -27.16 -22.95
C SER A 21 -5.53 -28.21 -23.90
N GLY A 22 -5.05 -27.77 -25.05
CA GLY A 22 -4.49 -28.65 -26.06
C GLY A 22 -3.56 -27.89 -27.00
N MET A 23 -2.84 -28.63 -27.81
CA MET A 23 -1.80 -28.09 -28.69
C MET A 23 -2.09 -28.45 -30.15
N VAL A 24 -2.34 -27.43 -30.97
CA VAL A 24 -2.59 -27.62 -32.41
C VAL A 24 -1.34 -28.16 -33.09
N PHE A 25 -1.50 -29.28 -33.79
CA PHE A 25 -0.50 -29.85 -34.68
C PHE A 25 -1.08 -29.97 -36.08
N GLN A 26 -0.30 -29.53 -37.08
CA GLN A 26 -0.61 -29.68 -38.49
C GLN A 26 0.64 -30.21 -39.20
N GLY A 27 0.45 -31.14 -40.13
CA GLY A 27 1.55 -31.75 -40.89
C GLY A 27 1.05 -32.44 -42.15
N ILE A 28 1.98 -33.07 -42.88
CA ILE A 28 1.67 -33.92 -44.04
C ILE A 28 1.98 -35.36 -43.65
N ALA A 29 1.00 -36.25 -43.76
CA ALA A 29 1.20 -37.68 -43.57
C ALA A 29 1.97 -38.26 -44.76
N ARG A 30 3.06 -38.97 -44.48
CA ARG A 30 3.90 -39.61 -45.50
C ARG A 30 4.05 -41.10 -45.21
N ASP A 31 4.19 -41.87 -46.28
CA ASP A 31 4.54 -43.30 -46.20
C ASP A 31 6.06 -43.52 -46.06
N ASN A 32 6.46 -44.80 -45.99
CA ASN A 32 7.87 -45.20 -45.92
C ASN A 32 8.69 -44.84 -47.18
N ASN A 33 8.02 -44.48 -48.28
CA ASN A 33 8.63 -43.98 -49.52
C ASN A 33 8.64 -42.45 -49.59
N SER A 34 8.28 -41.76 -48.49
CA SER A 34 8.12 -40.31 -48.37
C SER A 34 7.02 -39.69 -49.25
N ALA A 35 6.17 -40.50 -49.89
CA ALA A 35 5.03 -40.01 -50.66
C ALA A 35 3.88 -39.61 -49.73
N ALA A 36 3.09 -38.60 -50.12
CA ALA A 36 1.98 -38.10 -49.31
C ALA A 36 0.81 -39.10 -49.33
N ILE A 37 0.27 -39.43 -48.16
CA ILE A 37 -0.89 -40.31 -48.04
C ILE A 37 -2.16 -39.46 -48.12
N THR A 38 -2.76 -39.38 -49.30
CA THR A 38 -3.87 -38.47 -49.62
C THR A 38 -5.25 -39.11 -49.42
N ASP A 39 -6.25 -38.28 -49.08
CA ASP A 39 -7.68 -38.63 -48.94
C ASP A 39 -7.99 -39.90 -48.10
N LYS A 40 -7.13 -40.25 -47.13
CA LYS A 40 -7.22 -41.52 -46.40
C LYS A 40 -7.53 -41.32 -44.92
N LEU A 41 -8.51 -42.07 -44.42
CA LEU A 41 -8.80 -42.16 -42.99
C LEU A 41 -7.80 -43.12 -42.35
N MET A 42 -7.01 -42.62 -41.40
CA MET A 42 -5.96 -43.38 -40.72
C MET A 42 -5.97 -43.08 -39.22
N THR A 43 -5.39 -43.97 -38.42
CA THR A 43 -5.22 -43.75 -36.98
C THR A 43 -3.88 -43.07 -36.73
N PHE A 44 -3.91 -41.83 -36.26
CA PHE A 44 -2.74 -41.09 -35.80
C PHE A 44 -2.52 -41.37 -34.31
N THR A 45 -1.26 -41.51 -33.93
CA THR A 45 -0.80 -41.63 -32.54
C THR A 45 0.07 -40.43 -32.22
N PHE A 46 -0.34 -39.62 -31.26
CA PHE A 46 0.40 -38.44 -30.80
C PHE A 46 1.03 -38.76 -29.45
N ARG A 47 2.33 -38.50 -29.31
CA ARG A 47 3.13 -38.76 -28.09
C ARG A 47 3.87 -37.49 -27.68
N ILE A 48 3.83 -37.18 -26.39
CA ILE A 48 4.74 -36.24 -25.74
C ILE A 48 5.71 -37.07 -24.90
N THR A 49 6.99 -37.03 -25.23
CA THR A 49 8.02 -37.87 -24.58
C THR A 49 9.10 -37.03 -23.90
N LYS A 50 9.75 -37.62 -22.90
CA LYS A 50 11.05 -37.15 -22.41
C LYS A 50 12.15 -37.38 -23.46
N SER A 51 13.33 -36.84 -23.21
CA SER A 51 14.52 -37.04 -24.04
C SER A 51 14.99 -38.51 -24.11
N ASP A 52 14.63 -39.32 -23.12
CA ASP A 52 14.91 -40.77 -23.08
C ASP A 52 13.89 -41.63 -23.85
N GLY A 53 12.84 -41.02 -24.41
CA GLY A 53 11.76 -41.71 -25.13
C GLY A 53 10.58 -42.16 -24.28
N THR A 54 10.58 -41.91 -22.96
CA THR A 54 9.46 -42.23 -22.07
C THR A 54 8.24 -41.36 -22.38
N ASP A 55 7.07 -42.00 -22.58
CA ASP A 55 5.79 -41.33 -22.81
C ASP A 55 5.28 -40.63 -21.54
N LEU A 56 5.25 -39.29 -21.56
CA LEU A 56 4.53 -38.49 -20.55
C LEU A 56 3.03 -38.42 -20.87
N TYR A 57 2.70 -38.39 -22.16
CA TYR A 57 1.32 -38.44 -22.64
C TYR A 57 1.25 -39.11 -24.01
N LYS A 58 0.19 -39.88 -24.23
CA LYS A 58 -0.10 -40.54 -25.50
C LYS A 58 -1.60 -40.52 -25.75
N GLU A 59 -2.00 -40.18 -26.96
CA GLU A 59 -3.39 -40.29 -27.43
C GLU A 59 -3.44 -40.83 -28.87
N THR A 60 -4.61 -41.34 -29.26
CA THR A 60 -4.90 -41.75 -30.63
C THR A 60 -6.13 -41.05 -31.18
N GLN A 61 -6.12 -40.74 -32.47
CA GLN A 61 -7.25 -40.15 -33.16
C GLN A 61 -7.34 -40.64 -34.60
N GLN A 62 -8.54 -40.94 -35.08
CA GLN A 62 -8.78 -41.20 -36.49
C GLN A 62 -8.95 -39.86 -37.23
N ILE A 63 -8.11 -39.64 -38.24
CA ILE A 63 -8.10 -38.40 -39.04
C ILE A 63 -8.06 -38.77 -40.51
N ARG A 64 -8.88 -38.09 -41.32
CA ARG A 64 -8.82 -38.19 -42.78
C ARG A 64 -7.90 -37.11 -43.32
N THR A 65 -6.86 -37.50 -44.05
CA THR A 65 -5.98 -36.55 -44.75
C THR A 65 -6.70 -35.90 -45.92
N ASP A 66 -6.24 -34.72 -46.36
CA ASP A 66 -6.74 -34.07 -47.57
C ASP A 66 -6.07 -34.59 -48.86
N ASN A 67 -6.40 -33.98 -50.00
CA ASN A 67 -5.83 -34.32 -51.31
C ASN A 67 -4.31 -34.05 -51.44
N PHE A 68 -3.69 -33.39 -50.47
CA PHE A 68 -2.24 -33.14 -50.38
C PHE A 68 -1.57 -33.92 -49.23
N GLY A 69 -2.33 -34.75 -48.51
CA GLY A 69 -1.86 -35.53 -47.36
C GLY A 69 -1.83 -34.74 -46.05
N VAL A 70 -2.37 -33.52 -46.02
CA VAL A 70 -2.38 -32.67 -44.83
C VAL A 70 -3.35 -33.24 -43.78
N TYR A 71 -2.93 -33.19 -42.52
CA TYR A 71 -3.78 -33.44 -41.36
C TYR A 71 -3.63 -32.29 -40.35
N SER A 72 -4.66 -32.05 -39.55
CA SER A 72 -4.64 -31.11 -38.42
C SER A 72 -5.39 -31.72 -37.22
N HIS A 73 -4.86 -31.54 -36.01
CA HIS A 73 -5.42 -32.09 -34.78
C HIS A 73 -5.01 -31.26 -33.56
N ILE A 74 -5.78 -31.34 -32.48
CA ILE A 74 -5.46 -30.70 -31.19
C ILE A 74 -5.03 -31.79 -30.21
N ILE A 75 -3.73 -31.90 -29.95
CA ILE A 75 -3.21 -32.84 -28.95
C ILE A 75 -3.82 -32.49 -27.59
N GLY A 76 -4.48 -33.46 -26.95
CA GLY A 76 -5.27 -33.27 -25.74
C GLY A 76 -6.78 -33.42 -25.94
N THR A 77 -7.27 -33.52 -27.18
CA THR A 77 -8.68 -33.80 -27.50
C THR A 77 -8.91 -35.17 -28.17
N GLY A 78 -7.86 -35.99 -28.31
CA GLY A 78 -7.96 -37.35 -28.82
C GLY A 78 -8.31 -38.37 -27.72
N ASN A 79 -8.26 -39.65 -28.08
CA ASN A 79 -8.49 -40.75 -27.14
C ASN A 79 -7.20 -41.01 -26.36
N ALA A 80 -7.14 -40.54 -25.11
CA ALA A 80 -5.97 -40.74 -24.26
C ALA A 80 -5.69 -42.22 -24.01
N VAL A 81 -4.45 -42.65 -24.26
CA VAL A 81 -3.91 -44.00 -24.05
C VAL A 81 -2.96 -44.04 -22.86
N THR A 82 -2.19 -42.97 -22.64
CA THR A 82 -1.26 -42.84 -21.50
C THR A 82 -1.42 -41.46 -20.88
N ASN A 83 -1.76 -41.43 -19.58
CA ASN A 83 -1.97 -40.23 -18.78
C ASN A 83 -3.02 -39.26 -19.37
N THR A 84 -3.13 -38.06 -18.81
CA THR A 84 -3.94 -36.97 -19.37
C THR A 84 -3.03 -35.84 -19.87
N PHE A 85 -3.48 -35.06 -20.85
CA PHE A 85 -2.72 -33.90 -21.33
C PHE A 85 -2.47 -32.87 -20.21
N ALA A 86 -3.45 -32.72 -19.30
CA ALA A 86 -3.35 -31.85 -18.13
C ALA A 86 -2.29 -32.29 -17.09
N SER A 87 -1.90 -33.56 -17.08
CA SER A 87 -0.86 -34.11 -16.18
C SER A 87 0.56 -34.05 -16.75
N VAL A 88 0.77 -33.54 -17.97
CA VAL A 88 2.11 -33.39 -18.56
C VAL A 88 2.87 -32.28 -17.84
N ASN A 89 4.01 -32.63 -17.23
CA ASN A 89 4.96 -31.65 -16.73
C ASN A 89 5.74 -31.04 -17.91
N PHE A 90 5.35 -29.85 -18.36
CA PHE A 90 6.04 -29.12 -19.42
C PHE A 90 7.34 -28.42 -18.97
N ASP A 91 7.67 -28.45 -17.67
CA ASP A 91 8.95 -27.93 -17.15
C ASP A 91 10.10 -28.95 -17.28
N GLU A 92 9.84 -30.19 -17.70
CA GLU A 92 10.88 -31.18 -18.01
C GLU A 92 11.75 -30.69 -19.19
N PRO A 93 13.09 -30.78 -19.11
CA PRO A 93 13.95 -30.37 -20.21
C PRO A 93 13.85 -31.32 -21.42
N ASN A 94 14.02 -30.77 -22.62
CA ASN A 94 14.15 -31.53 -23.88
C ASN A 94 12.97 -32.45 -24.21
N LEU A 95 11.73 -32.04 -23.87
CA LEU A 95 10.52 -32.74 -24.31
C LEU A 95 10.40 -32.78 -25.84
N LYS A 96 9.89 -33.91 -26.35
CA LYS A 96 9.67 -34.17 -27.77
C LYS A 96 8.21 -34.45 -28.09
N ALA A 97 7.76 -33.99 -29.25
CA ALA A 97 6.56 -34.47 -29.91
C ALA A 97 6.94 -35.54 -30.93
N ILE A 98 6.31 -36.71 -30.83
CA ILE A 98 6.43 -37.79 -31.81
C ILE A 98 5.03 -38.09 -32.35
N ILE A 99 4.90 -38.13 -33.67
CA ILE A 99 3.64 -38.47 -34.35
C ILE A 99 3.90 -39.63 -35.29
N SER A 100 3.11 -40.68 -35.11
CA SER A 100 3.08 -41.85 -35.99
C SER A 100 1.69 -42.02 -36.59
N VAL A 101 1.62 -42.54 -37.81
CA VAL A 101 0.37 -42.88 -38.49
C VAL A 101 0.32 -44.39 -38.74
N ASN A 102 -0.79 -45.02 -38.40
CA ASN A 102 -1.08 -46.40 -38.80
C ASN A 102 -1.84 -46.39 -40.13
N ASN A 103 -1.20 -46.92 -41.16
CA ASN A 103 -1.76 -47.07 -42.49
C ASN A 103 -1.91 -48.57 -42.80
N ASP A 104 -3.15 -49.08 -42.73
CA ASP A 104 -3.51 -50.50 -42.93
C ASP A 104 -2.63 -51.50 -42.15
N GLY A 105 -2.30 -51.18 -40.89
CA GLY A 105 -1.48 -52.03 -40.01
C GLY A 105 0.02 -51.73 -40.05
N VAL A 106 0.50 -50.83 -40.92
CA VAL A 106 1.88 -50.34 -40.92
C VAL A 106 1.97 -49.03 -40.13
N ASP A 107 2.75 -49.03 -39.04
CA ASP A 107 3.07 -47.81 -38.28
C ASP A 107 4.27 -47.09 -38.89
N THR A 108 4.07 -45.86 -39.38
CA THR A 108 5.14 -44.98 -39.88
C THR A 108 5.27 -43.75 -38.97
N GLN A 109 6.47 -43.48 -38.46
CA GLN A 109 6.78 -42.24 -37.74
C GLN A 109 6.96 -41.09 -38.74
N ILE A 110 6.09 -40.08 -38.68
CA ILE A 110 6.04 -38.96 -39.63
C ILE A 110 6.52 -37.63 -39.04
N TYR A 111 6.66 -37.57 -37.71
CA TYR A 111 7.17 -36.40 -37.00
C TYR A 111 7.94 -36.85 -35.76
N ASP A 112 9.13 -36.27 -35.55
CA ASP A 112 9.90 -36.38 -34.32
C ASP A 112 10.74 -35.12 -34.15
N GLN A 113 10.31 -34.19 -33.29
CA GLN A 113 11.02 -32.94 -32.99
C GLN A 113 10.87 -32.56 -31.50
N PRO A 114 11.88 -31.94 -30.89
CA PRO A 114 11.75 -31.32 -29.57
C PRO A 114 10.95 -30.01 -29.63
N PHE A 115 10.33 -29.63 -28.50
CA PHE A 115 9.59 -28.37 -28.41
C PHE A 115 10.52 -27.16 -28.27
N TYR A 116 10.70 -26.39 -29.36
CA TYR A 116 11.70 -25.32 -29.39
C TYR A 116 11.25 -23.93 -28.89
N TYR A 117 9.95 -23.63 -28.72
CA TYR A 117 9.54 -22.35 -28.11
C TYR A 117 8.08 -22.31 -27.61
N THR A 118 7.13 -22.87 -28.36
CA THR A 118 5.68 -22.60 -28.15
C THR A 118 5.08 -23.25 -26.90
N ALA A 119 5.62 -24.37 -26.43
CA ALA A 119 5.22 -24.96 -25.15
C ALA A 119 5.61 -24.07 -23.94
N TYR A 120 6.61 -23.19 -24.06
CA TYR A 120 6.97 -22.25 -22.99
C TYR A 120 5.98 -21.10 -22.80
N ALA A 121 4.95 -20.98 -23.65
CA ALA A 121 3.79 -20.12 -23.33
C ALA A 121 2.98 -20.66 -22.13
N LYS A 122 3.03 -21.97 -21.86
CA LYS A 122 2.58 -22.55 -20.57
C LYS A 122 3.51 -22.17 -19.42
N TYR A 123 4.82 -22.07 -19.66
CA TYR A 123 5.79 -21.61 -18.65
C TYR A 123 5.62 -20.12 -18.27
N ALA A 124 5.01 -19.28 -19.13
CA ALA A 124 4.59 -17.93 -18.74
C ALA A 124 3.55 -17.92 -17.58
N GLN A 125 2.87 -19.05 -17.33
CA GLN A 125 2.00 -19.26 -16.14
C GLN A 125 2.82 -19.28 -14.82
N ASN A 126 4.12 -19.58 -14.90
CA ASN A 126 5.11 -19.56 -13.82
C ASN A 126 5.98 -18.27 -13.79
N GLY A 127 5.74 -17.29 -14.68
CA GLY A 127 6.63 -16.13 -14.88
C GLY A 127 6.76 -15.17 -13.69
N VAL A 128 5.95 -15.33 -12.64
CA VAL A 128 6.03 -14.56 -11.39
C VAL A 128 6.00 -15.52 -10.18
N PRO A 129 7.03 -15.49 -9.31
CA PRO A 129 7.06 -16.34 -8.11
C PRO A 129 5.88 -16.13 -7.16
N ILE A 130 5.46 -17.21 -6.50
CA ILE A 130 4.51 -17.17 -5.39
C ILE A 130 5.08 -16.30 -4.27
N GLY A 131 4.25 -15.42 -3.71
CA GLY A 131 4.65 -14.44 -2.70
C GLY A 131 5.14 -13.09 -3.24
N THR A 132 5.35 -12.95 -4.56
CA THR A 132 5.61 -11.63 -5.17
C THR A 132 4.41 -10.71 -4.98
N VAL A 133 4.69 -9.48 -4.51
CA VAL A 133 3.71 -8.38 -4.38
C VAL A 133 3.93 -7.37 -5.49
N VAL A 134 2.85 -6.91 -6.14
CA VAL A 134 2.88 -5.84 -7.14
C VAL A 134 1.76 -4.82 -6.91
N ALA A 135 1.95 -3.61 -7.45
CA ALA A 135 0.90 -2.61 -7.53
C ALA A 135 -0.05 -2.91 -8.70
N PHE A 136 -1.35 -2.78 -8.47
CA PHE A 136 -2.40 -3.01 -9.45
C PHE A 136 -3.38 -1.82 -9.46
N MET A 137 -3.50 -1.17 -10.62
CA MET A 137 -4.38 -0.02 -10.86
C MET A 137 -5.75 -0.40 -11.45
N GLY A 138 -6.01 -1.70 -11.67
CA GLY A 138 -7.28 -2.17 -12.20
C GLY A 138 -8.39 -2.25 -11.15
N ASP A 139 -9.60 -2.51 -11.62
CA ASP A 139 -10.77 -2.79 -10.79
C ASP A 139 -10.55 -4.07 -9.94
N GLU A 140 -10.98 -4.07 -8.68
CA GLU A 140 -10.86 -5.21 -7.75
C GLU A 140 -11.47 -6.51 -8.31
N ASN A 141 -12.54 -6.42 -9.10
CA ASN A 141 -13.19 -7.56 -9.76
C ASN A 141 -12.44 -8.04 -11.02
N LYS A 142 -11.29 -7.44 -11.34
CA LYS A 142 -10.41 -7.78 -12.48
C LYS A 142 -9.02 -8.25 -12.06
N ILE A 143 -8.83 -8.55 -10.78
CA ILE A 143 -7.60 -9.21 -10.29
C ILE A 143 -7.44 -10.57 -11.01
N PRO A 144 -6.29 -10.87 -11.63
CA PRO A 144 -6.11 -12.12 -12.38
C PRO A 144 -6.18 -13.38 -11.50
N ASP A 145 -6.55 -14.52 -12.09
CA ASP A 145 -6.53 -15.81 -11.37
C ASP A 145 -5.14 -16.09 -10.78
N GLY A 146 -5.13 -16.64 -9.56
CA GLY A 146 -3.90 -16.89 -8.82
C GLY A 146 -3.23 -15.65 -8.21
N TRP A 147 -3.91 -14.50 -8.19
CA TRP A 147 -3.56 -13.32 -7.43
C TRP A 147 -4.68 -12.95 -6.44
N MET A 148 -4.32 -12.36 -5.30
CA MET A 148 -5.28 -11.83 -4.32
C MET A 148 -4.80 -10.48 -3.77
N ILE A 149 -5.70 -9.69 -3.19
CA ILE A 149 -5.31 -8.47 -2.45
C ILE A 149 -4.56 -8.87 -1.17
N ALA A 150 -3.49 -8.14 -0.86
CA ALA A 150 -2.81 -8.17 0.42
C ALA A 150 -3.60 -7.32 1.45
N ASP A 151 -4.71 -7.86 1.97
CA ASP A 151 -5.68 -7.17 2.82
C ASP A 151 -5.76 -7.68 4.29
N GLY A 152 -5.06 -8.77 4.61
CA GLY A 152 -5.11 -9.45 5.91
C GLY A 152 -5.98 -10.71 5.96
N ARG A 153 -6.64 -11.11 4.86
CA ARG A 153 -7.51 -12.31 4.82
C ARG A 153 -6.78 -13.60 5.22
N ASP A 154 -7.57 -14.56 5.71
CA ASP A 154 -7.11 -15.91 6.01
C ASP A 154 -6.69 -16.67 4.74
N ILE A 155 -5.60 -17.41 4.84
CA ILE A 155 -5.02 -18.25 3.78
C ILE A 155 -4.72 -19.67 4.28
N THR A 156 -5.46 -20.18 5.27
CA THR A 156 -5.27 -21.55 5.80
C THR A 156 -5.66 -22.64 4.79
N GLY A 157 -6.55 -22.32 3.84
CA GLY A 157 -7.04 -23.22 2.79
C GLY A 157 -5.94 -23.93 1.98
N ALA A 158 -6.25 -25.14 1.50
CA ALA A 158 -5.30 -26.02 0.82
C ALA A 158 -4.68 -25.40 -0.44
N GLN A 159 -5.43 -24.54 -1.14
CA GLN A 159 -4.98 -23.81 -2.33
C GLN A 159 -3.88 -22.77 -2.07
N TYR A 160 -3.58 -22.46 -0.80
CA TYR A 160 -2.60 -21.44 -0.41
C TYR A 160 -1.37 -22.02 0.30
N VAL A 161 -1.20 -23.35 0.35
CA VAL A 161 -0.06 -24.01 1.02
C VAL A 161 1.28 -23.46 0.55
N ASN A 162 1.46 -23.27 -0.76
CA ASN A 162 2.69 -22.72 -1.32
C ASN A 162 2.93 -21.27 -0.87
N LEU A 163 1.89 -20.42 -0.86
CA LEU A 163 1.99 -19.06 -0.36
C LEU A 163 2.33 -19.02 1.14
N ARG A 164 1.68 -19.86 1.95
CA ARG A 164 2.00 -19.98 3.39
C ARG A 164 3.44 -20.42 3.61
N ASN A 165 3.94 -21.38 2.83
CA ASN A 165 5.34 -21.82 2.90
C ASN A 165 6.32 -20.69 2.53
N THR A 166 6.08 -19.95 1.45
CA THR A 166 6.89 -18.76 1.10
C THR A 166 6.85 -17.70 2.20
N LEU A 167 5.69 -17.49 2.82
CA LEU A 167 5.52 -16.56 3.94
C LEU A 167 5.89 -17.17 5.30
N GLY A 168 6.64 -18.27 5.35
CA GLY A 168 7.18 -18.83 6.61
C GLY A 168 6.11 -19.35 7.58
N GLY A 169 5.02 -19.93 7.07
CA GLY A 169 3.99 -20.63 7.84
C GLY A 169 2.85 -19.77 8.41
N VAL A 170 2.71 -18.50 7.99
CA VAL A 170 1.62 -17.62 8.48
C VAL A 170 0.24 -18.05 8.01
N ASN A 171 -0.79 -17.76 8.82
CA ASN A 171 -2.20 -18.06 8.49
C ASN A 171 -2.88 -16.97 7.66
N ASN A 172 -2.31 -15.76 7.58
CA ASN A 172 -2.91 -14.60 6.93
C ASN A 172 -1.95 -14.01 5.88
N VAL A 173 -2.52 -13.48 4.81
CA VAL A 173 -1.77 -12.60 3.89
C VAL A 173 -1.40 -11.29 4.61
N PRO A 174 -0.29 -10.61 4.30
CA PRO A 174 -0.03 -9.27 4.83
C PRO A 174 -1.19 -8.31 4.50
N ASN A 175 -1.52 -7.38 5.41
CA ASN A 175 -2.40 -6.26 5.11
C ASN A 175 -1.54 -5.04 4.76
N LEU A 176 -1.53 -4.66 3.48
CA LEU A 176 -0.70 -3.57 2.95
C LEU A 176 -1.51 -2.31 2.61
N ARG A 177 -2.80 -2.28 2.90
CA ARG A 177 -3.69 -1.14 2.58
C ARG A 177 -3.27 0.09 3.39
N GLY A 178 -2.88 1.15 2.69
CA GLY A 178 -2.36 2.38 3.32
C GLY A 178 -0.91 2.30 3.79
N GLU A 179 -0.19 1.21 3.50
CA GLU A 179 1.22 1.03 3.84
C GLU A 179 2.13 1.33 2.64
N TYR A 180 3.28 1.93 2.91
CA TYR A 180 4.36 2.11 1.94
C TYR A 180 5.36 0.96 2.05
N LEU A 181 5.82 0.44 0.90
CA LEU A 181 6.84 -0.59 0.86
C LEU A 181 8.24 0.03 0.90
N LYS A 182 9.11 -0.55 1.73
CA LYS A 182 10.50 -0.12 1.94
C LYS A 182 11.42 -1.34 1.81
N GLY A 183 12.60 -1.15 1.23
CA GLY A 183 13.63 -2.18 1.15
C GLY A 183 14.03 -2.66 2.55
N ALA A 184 14.02 -3.98 2.76
CA ALA A 184 14.44 -4.60 4.01
C ALA A 184 15.95 -4.85 4.06
N GLY A 185 16.51 -4.92 5.27
CA GLY A 185 17.93 -5.20 5.51
C GLY A 185 18.72 -4.01 6.06
N THR A 186 20.04 -4.14 6.03
CA THR A 186 20.99 -3.14 6.53
C THR A 186 20.93 -1.86 5.70
N SER A 187 20.89 -0.71 6.38
CA SER A 187 20.93 0.58 5.71
C SER A 187 22.31 0.92 5.17
N ILE A 188 22.37 1.50 3.97
CA ILE A 188 23.57 2.12 3.40
C ILE A 188 23.95 3.44 4.09
N ASP A 189 22.98 4.07 4.77
CA ASP A 189 23.16 5.25 5.61
C ASP A 189 22.34 5.06 6.91
N PRO A 190 22.94 4.47 7.97
CA PRO A 190 22.25 4.24 9.23
C PRO A 190 21.88 5.52 9.99
N ALA A 191 22.45 6.68 9.65
CA ALA A 191 22.17 7.94 10.32
C ALA A 191 20.86 8.57 9.82
N LEU A 192 20.55 8.39 8.53
CA LEU A 192 19.34 8.95 7.90
C LEU A 192 18.24 7.91 7.66
N ILE A 193 18.58 6.63 7.50
CA ILE A 193 17.64 5.57 7.13
C ILE A 193 17.72 4.42 8.15
N THR A 194 16.64 4.22 8.90
CA THR A 194 16.48 3.07 9.78
C THR A 194 16.36 1.77 8.96
N SER A 195 17.02 0.69 9.40
CA SER A 195 16.80 -0.64 8.84
C SER A 195 15.40 -1.18 9.20
N ILE A 196 14.92 -2.16 8.43
CA ILE A 196 13.65 -2.85 8.66
C ILE A 196 13.78 -4.31 8.22
N ASN A 197 13.18 -5.25 8.96
CA ASN A 197 13.17 -6.66 8.56
C ASN A 197 12.04 -6.95 7.56
N VAL A 198 12.17 -8.03 6.79
CA VAL A 198 11.14 -8.49 5.84
C VAL A 198 9.81 -8.73 6.58
N ARG A 199 8.75 -8.01 6.17
CA ARG A 199 7.40 -7.98 6.77
C ARG A 199 7.30 -7.33 8.16
N GLN A 200 8.36 -6.73 8.68
CA GLN A 200 8.24 -5.86 9.85
C GLN A 200 7.54 -4.55 9.43
N ARG A 201 6.67 -4.03 10.29
CA ARG A 201 6.03 -2.73 10.10
C ARG A 201 6.84 -1.64 10.82
N GLN A 202 7.13 -0.53 10.13
CA GLN A 202 7.68 0.68 10.74
C GLN A 202 6.55 1.68 10.95
N ILE A 203 6.37 2.16 12.18
CA ILE A 203 5.42 3.24 12.47
C ILE A 203 5.99 4.55 11.91
N GLN A 204 5.13 5.40 11.33
CA GLN A 204 5.52 6.74 10.91
C GLN A 204 6.18 7.51 12.06
N ASN A 205 7.30 8.16 11.78
CA ASN A 205 7.99 9.01 12.74
C ASN A 205 8.56 10.23 12.02
N VAL A 206 8.55 11.38 12.68
CA VAL A 206 9.27 12.57 12.24
C VAL A 206 10.57 12.66 13.03
N GLY A 207 11.67 13.00 12.36
CA GLY A 207 12.93 13.25 13.06
C GLY A 207 12.78 14.44 14.02
N THR A 208 13.42 14.35 15.19
CA THR A 208 13.54 15.49 16.10
C THR A 208 14.19 16.66 15.36
N HIS A 209 13.52 17.81 15.38
CA HIS A 209 14.00 19.03 14.73
C HIS A 209 13.63 20.25 15.58
N ASN A 210 14.37 21.34 15.38
CA ASN A 210 14.19 22.57 16.14
C ASN A 210 13.51 23.63 15.26
N HIS A 211 12.59 24.39 15.84
CA HIS A 211 12.04 25.60 15.22
C HIS A 211 12.77 26.83 15.76
N GLY A 212 13.36 27.63 14.87
CA GLY A 212 13.89 28.94 15.24
C GLY A 212 12.76 29.96 15.35
N VAL A 213 12.48 30.44 16.56
CA VAL A 213 11.50 31.51 16.81
C VAL A 213 12.26 32.79 17.16
N ASN A 214 12.09 33.84 16.36
CA ASN A 214 12.67 35.15 16.63
C ASN A 214 11.61 36.05 17.30
N ILE A 215 11.76 36.33 18.60
CA ILE A 215 10.86 37.19 19.38
C ILE A 215 11.56 38.54 19.62
N ASN A 216 11.62 39.36 18.57
CA ASN A 216 12.13 40.74 18.65
C ASN A 216 10.97 41.71 18.89
N GLY A 217 10.77 42.10 20.15
CA GLY A 217 9.82 43.15 20.52
C GLY A 217 10.24 43.81 21.83
N ALA A 218 10.51 45.12 21.79
CA ALA A 218 10.65 45.92 23.00
C ALA A 218 9.26 46.30 23.52
N THR A 219 9.00 46.03 24.79
CA THR A 219 7.74 46.35 25.47
C THR A 219 7.77 47.79 25.95
N ASN A 220 7.72 48.72 24.99
CA ASN A 220 7.84 50.16 25.18
C ASN A 220 6.61 50.85 25.82
N ASN A 221 5.75 50.09 26.48
CA ASN A 221 4.54 50.58 27.10
C ASN A 221 4.46 49.96 28.51
N ASP A 222 4.95 50.71 29.50
CA ASP A 222 4.70 50.38 30.91
C ASP A 222 3.18 50.37 31.10
N GLY A 223 2.63 49.18 31.35
CA GLY A 223 1.18 49.03 31.49
C GLY A 223 0.64 49.92 32.62
N VAL A 224 -0.58 50.44 32.44
CA VAL A 224 -1.23 51.30 33.45
C VAL A 224 -1.26 50.56 34.79
N HIS A 225 -0.45 51.05 35.73
CA HIS A 225 -0.27 50.47 37.05
C HIS A 225 -0.62 51.51 38.13
N ARG A 226 -0.96 51.02 39.32
CA ARG A 226 -1.51 51.85 40.40
C ARG A 226 -0.81 51.51 41.70
N HIS A 227 -0.03 52.44 42.24
CA HIS A 227 0.66 52.24 43.51
C HIS A 227 -0.28 52.50 44.69
N GLN A 228 -0.21 51.66 45.73
CA GLN A 228 -0.80 51.92 47.03
C GLN A 228 0.29 52.44 47.97
N ILE A 229 0.37 53.77 48.13
CA ILE A 229 1.36 54.40 49.01
C ILE A 229 0.79 54.43 50.44
N LYS A 230 1.46 53.75 51.37
CA LYS A 230 1.06 53.70 52.78
C LYS A 230 1.81 54.80 53.55
N HIS A 231 1.13 55.89 53.88
CA HIS A 231 1.73 56.98 54.65
C HIS A 231 1.80 56.63 56.15
N TRP A 232 3.00 56.73 56.72
CA TRP A 232 3.22 56.58 58.16
C TRP A 232 3.29 57.98 58.78
N ARG A 233 2.22 58.41 59.45
CA ARG A 233 2.23 59.67 60.22
C ARG A 233 3.15 59.49 61.44
N ASN A 234 4.30 60.15 61.45
CA ASN A 234 5.15 60.25 62.63
C ASN A 234 5.36 61.74 62.95
N HIS A 235 4.85 62.18 64.10
CA HIS A 235 4.83 63.57 64.60
C HIS A 235 3.82 64.55 63.94
N THR A 236 2.54 64.22 63.90
CA THR A 236 1.50 65.27 63.92
C THR A 236 1.43 65.90 65.31
N PRO A 237 1.53 67.24 65.46
CA PRO A 237 1.21 67.93 66.71
C PRO A 237 -0.23 67.62 67.13
N SER A 238 -0.51 67.66 68.43
CA SER A 238 -1.78 67.22 69.02
C SER A 238 -2.98 68.06 68.55
N GLY A 239 -3.65 67.59 67.49
CA GLY A 239 -5.02 67.93 67.10
C GLY A 239 -5.96 66.78 67.49
N THR A 240 -7.10 67.11 68.10
CA THR A 240 -7.92 66.15 68.86
C THR A 240 -8.96 65.41 68.01
N ASP A 241 -8.52 64.48 67.17
CA ASP A 241 -9.43 63.56 66.47
C ASP A 241 -9.45 62.19 67.16
N ALA A 242 -10.56 61.92 67.87
CA ALA A 242 -10.75 60.71 68.63
C ALA A 242 -11.24 59.54 67.75
N THR A 243 -10.65 58.37 67.95
CA THR A 243 -11.26 57.05 67.63
C THR A 243 -11.77 56.87 66.19
N GLY A 244 -10.87 56.79 65.20
CA GLY A 244 -11.23 56.45 63.81
C GLY A 244 -10.08 55.77 63.04
N TRP A 245 -10.40 54.74 62.25
CA TRP A 245 -9.43 54.08 61.35
C TRP A 245 -9.36 54.82 60.01
N GLU A 246 -8.79 56.02 60.02
CA GLU A 246 -8.60 56.84 58.82
C GLU A 246 -7.48 56.27 57.93
N THR A 247 -7.84 55.31 57.06
CA THR A 247 -6.95 54.89 55.96
C THR A 247 -7.08 55.86 54.79
N GLU A 248 -6.38 56.98 54.90
CA GLU A 248 -6.34 58.03 53.88
C GLU A 248 -5.57 57.56 52.63
N PHE A 249 -6.30 57.12 51.61
CA PHE A 249 -5.74 56.59 50.36
C PHE A 249 -5.63 57.65 49.27
N GLY A 250 -4.47 58.33 49.21
CA GLY A 250 -4.09 59.16 48.07
C GLY A 250 -3.76 58.31 46.83
N GLY A 251 -4.48 58.52 45.72
CA GLY A 251 -4.19 57.87 44.43
C GLY A 251 -3.54 58.84 43.44
N GLN A 252 -2.32 58.54 43.00
CA GLN A 252 -1.64 59.33 41.97
C GLN A 252 -2.20 58.98 40.57
N SER A 253 -2.55 60.00 39.79
CA SER A 253 -2.89 59.90 38.37
C SER A 253 -1.89 60.75 37.59
N GLU A 254 -1.35 60.21 36.50
CA GLU A 254 -0.16 60.74 35.79
C GLU A 254 -0.36 62.08 35.06
N GLY A 255 -1.53 62.73 35.23
CA GLY A 255 -1.88 63.99 34.58
C GLY A 255 -1.79 65.25 35.46
N ASN A 256 -1.49 65.16 36.76
CA ASN A 256 -1.49 66.33 37.66
C ASN A 256 -0.27 66.35 38.60
N THR A 257 0.62 67.33 38.42
CA THR A 257 1.92 67.44 39.11
C THR A 257 1.86 68.11 40.49
N ALA A 258 0.70 68.11 41.14
CA ALA A 258 0.55 68.62 42.50
C ALA A 258 -0.47 67.79 43.30
N PHE A 259 -0.11 67.45 44.53
CA PHE A 259 -1.08 67.08 45.56
C PHE A 259 -1.86 68.34 45.94
N TRP A 260 -3.05 68.52 45.35
CA TRP A 260 -4.01 69.50 45.83
C TRP A 260 -4.75 68.89 47.03
N ASP A 261 -4.08 68.91 48.18
CA ASP A 261 -4.76 68.84 49.46
C ASP A 261 -5.67 70.08 49.55
N ASN A 262 -6.98 69.84 49.55
CA ASN A 262 -8.00 70.90 49.59
C ASN A 262 -8.38 71.25 51.04
N THR A 263 -7.42 71.20 51.96
CA THR A 263 -7.60 71.61 53.36
C THR A 263 -6.65 72.75 53.75
N ASP A 264 -7.25 73.87 54.16
CA ASP A 264 -6.67 75.06 54.77
C ASP A 264 -5.24 75.52 54.42
N VAL A 265 -5.15 76.31 53.35
CA VAL A 265 -4.01 77.20 53.01
C VAL A 265 -3.70 78.22 54.13
N SER A 266 -4.55 78.35 55.16
CA SER A 266 -4.38 79.29 56.28
C SER A 266 -3.66 78.71 57.50
N ALA A 267 -3.42 77.39 57.58
CA ALA A 267 -3.01 76.73 58.83
C ALA A 267 -1.50 76.39 58.95
N HIS A 268 -0.74 76.40 57.86
CA HIS A 268 0.61 75.82 57.84
C HIS A 268 1.70 76.79 57.36
N GLY A 269 2.27 77.53 58.32
CA GLY A 269 3.34 78.53 58.10
C GLY A 269 4.74 77.97 57.81
N THR A 270 4.87 76.79 57.20
CA THR A 270 6.16 76.23 56.76
C THR A 270 6.04 75.58 55.39
N ASN A 271 7.02 75.84 54.51
CA ASN A 271 7.09 75.21 53.19
C ASN A 271 7.22 73.68 53.35
N LEU A 272 6.19 72.95 52.91
CA LEU A 272 6.26 71.50 52.79
C LEU A 272 7.25 71.14 51.67
N GLY A 273 8.47 70.78 52.06
CA GLY A 273 9.50 70.32 51.13
C GLY A 273 9.02 69.09 50.36
N HIS A 274 8.94 69.21 49.03
CA HIS A 274 8.52 68.15 48.12
C HIS A 274 9.39 66.90 48.33
N LYS A 275 8.84 65.88 49.01
CA LYS A 275 9.51 64.59 49.17
C LYS A 275 9.18 63.69 47.99
N TRP A 276 10.09 63.62 47.03
CA TRP A 276 10.00 62.67 45.92
C TRP A 276 10.12 61.24 46.45
N ALA A 277 9.01 60.49 46.38
CA ALA A 277 9.02 59.05 46.59
C ALA A 277 9.26 58.35 45.24
N SER A 278 10.50 57.98 44.96
CA SER A 278 10.81 57.07 43.85
C SER A 278 10.84 55.63 44.36
N GLN A 279 9.95 54.77 43.88
CA GLN A 279 10.12 53.32 43.99
C GLN A 279 10.68 52.77 42.68
N ALA A 280 11.63 51.84 42.78
CA ALA A 280 12.18 51.16 41.62
C ALA A 280 11.11 50.21 41.04
N HIS A 281 10.65 50.53 39.83
CA HIS A 281 10.00 49.69 38.81
C HIS A 281 9.54 48.30 39.29
N SER A 282 8.22 48.11 39.39
CA SER A 282 7.63 46.80 39.71
C SER A 282 7.97 45.75 38.66
N ALA A 283 8.48 44.60 39.10
CA ALA A 283 8.70 43.45 38.25
C ALA A 283 7.38 43.01 37.58
N HIS A 284 7.37 42.96 36.25
CA HIS A 284 6.25 42.48 35.46
C HIS A 284 6.73 41.43 34.45
N GLN A 285 5.79 40.60 33.97
CA GLN A 285 6.08 39.49 33.05
C GLN A 285 5.39 39.74 31.71
N HIS A 286 6.09 39.44 30.62
CA HIS A 286 5.52 39.49 29.27
C HIS A 286 5.20 38.08 28.78
N GLY A 287 3.93 37.84 28.43
CA GLY A 287 3.51 36.64 27.72
C GLY A 287 3.60 36.85 26.21
N PHE A 288 4.43 36.06 25.53
CA PHE A 288 4.48 36.02 24.08
C PHE A 288 3.72 34.79 23.57
N THR A 289 2.64 34.99 22.80
CA THR A 289 1.89 33.90 22.16
C THR A 289 2.37 33.71 20.73
N VAL A 290 3.02 32.59 20.45
CA VAL A 290 3.50 32.22 19.11
C VAL A 290 2.48 31.28 18.48
N ASN A 291 1.67 31.81 17.56
CA ASN A 291 0.69 31.03 16.80
C ASN A 291 1.22 30.72 15.40
N GLY A 292 1.10 29.47 14.95
CA GLY A 292 1.41 29.04 13.59
C GLY A 292 0.44 27.97 13.11
N THR A 293 -0.01 28.06 11.86
CA THR A 293 -1.00 27.15 11.27
C THR A 293 -0.40 26.16 10.28
N THR A 294 -0.75 24.89 10.45
CA THR A 294 -0.39 23.77 9.57
C THR A 294 -1.60 22.84 9.25
N GLY A 295 -2.84 23.33 8.95
CA GLY A 295 -4.05 22.46 8.79
C GLY A 295 -5.21 22.66 7.74
N GLN A 296 -5.06 22.98 6.42
CA GLN A 296 -6.22 23.41 5.55
C GLN A 296 -6.37 23.05 4.00
N ARG A 297 -5.73 22.06 3.33
CA ARG A 297 -5.98 21.77 1.86
C ARG A 297 -7.48 21.53 1.53
N GLN A 298 -8.03 22.19 0.49
CA GLN A 298 -9.34 21.83 -0.09
C GLN A 298 -9.16 20.91 -1.31
N ASN A 299 -9.59 19.65 -1.21
CA ASN A 299 -9.37 18.67 -2.28
C ASN A 299 -10.23 18.97 -3.54
N GLN A 300 -9.60 19.37 -4.63
CA GLN A 300 -10.18 19.35 -5.98
C GLN A 300 -9.16 18.82 -6.99
N ALA A 301 -9.63 17.99 -7.92
CA ALA A 301 -8.82 17.55 -9.04
C ALA A 301 -8.58 18.74 -10.00
N TRP A 302 -7.31 18.99 -10.33
CA TRP A 302 -6.87 19.92 -11.39
C TRP A 302 -7.10 21.43 -11.15
N ALA A 303 -6.86 21.94 -9.94
CA ALA A 303 -6.69 23.39 -9.70
C ALA A 303 -5.67 23.69 -8.58
N ASP A 304 -5.07 24.88 -8.62
CA ASP A 304 -4.10 25.36 -7.62
C ASP A 304 -4.74 25.43 -6.22
N ASN A 305 -4.07 24.83 -5.24
CA ASN A 305 -4.60 24.69 -3.88
C ASN A 305 -3.64 25.29 -2.86
N SER A 306 -4.00 26.45 -2.33
CA SER A 306 -3.20 27.15 -1.34
C SER A 306 -3.40 26.55 0.06
N ASN A 307 -2.26 26.36 0.74
CA ASN A 307 -2.12 26.04 2.16
C ASN A 307 -2.39 24.56 2.56
N ILE A 308 -1.29 23.79 2.69
CA ILE A 308 -0.96 22.88 3.82
C ILE A 308 -0.62 21.39 3.53
N GLU A 309 0.16 20.87 4.48
CA GLU A 309 0.60 19.51 4.77
C GLU A 309 1.71 18.98 3.87
N ASN A 310 2.87 18.76 4.48
CA ASN A 310 4.10 18.34 3.82
C ASN A 310 4.13 16.82 3.56
N ARG A 311 2.97 16.23 3.26
CA ARG A 311 2.85 14.87 2.74
C ARG A 311 2.92 14.96 1.21
N PRO A 312 3.71 14.14 0.52
CA PRO A 312 3.61 14.01 -0.93
C PRO A 312 2.19 13.61 -1.35
N ASP A 313 1.75 14.08 -2.52
CA ASP A 313 0.52 13.61 -3.14
C ASP A 313 0.63 12.09 -3.42
N SER A 314 -0.47 11.35 -3.25
CA SER A 314 -0.48 9.89 -3.38
C SER A 314 -1.60 9.40 -4.29
N VAL A 315 -1.33 8.31 -5.02
CA VAL A 315 -2.27 7.63 -5.91
C VAL A 315 -2.57 6.25 -5.33
N GLY A 316 -3.85 5.91 -5.19
CA GLY A 316 -4.28 4.62 -4.69
C GLY A 316 -4.03 3.49 -5.69
N VAL A 317 -3.41 2.41 -5.23
CA VAL A 317 -3.25 1.14 -5.96
C VAL A 317 -3.61 -0.02 -5.04
N TYR A 318 -4.09 -1.13 -5.60
CA TYR A 318 -4.19 -2.38 -4.86
C TYR A 318 -2.81 -3.03 -4.79
N TRP A 319 -2.37 -3.40 -3.59
CA TRP A 319 -1.27 -4.35 -3.44
C TRP A 319 -1.83 -5.76 -3.62
N ILE A 320 -1.43 -6.44 -4.69
CA ILE A 320 -1.82 -7.83 -4.94
C ILE A 320 -0.61 -8.76 -4.81
N ILE A 321 -0.86 -9.99 -4.37
CA ILE A 321 0.15 -11.02 -4.12
C ILE A 321 -0.17 -12.32 -4.88
N ARG A 322 0.85 -12.92 -5.49
CA ARG A 322 0.76 -14.19 -6.23
C ARG A 322 0.63 -15.38 -5.26
N PHE A 323 -0.35 -16.26 -5.45
CA PHE A 323 -0.59 -17.42 -4.58
C PHE A 323 -0.63 -18.79 -5.27
N LYS A 324 -0.78 -18.80 -6.59
CA LYS A 324 -0.89 -19.98 -7.47
C LYS A 324 0.14 -19.82 -8.60
#